data_AF-A0A9W7C1G0-F1
#
_entry.id   AF-A0A9W7C1G0-F1
#
_cell.length_a   1.000
_cell.length_b   1.000
_cell.length_c   1.000
_cell.angle_alpha   90.00
_cell.angle_beta   90.00
_cell.angle_gamma   90.00
#
_symmetry.space_group_name_H-M   'P 1'
#
loop_
_entity.id
_entity.type
_entity.pdbx_description
1 polymer ?
#
loop_
_entity_poly.entity_id
_entity_poly.type
_entity_poly.pdbx_seq_one_letter_code
_entity_poly.pdbx_strand_id
1 'polypeptide(L)'
;PIHFHMVGSVPWSYVKNCTVHHLFNRAIAVHGVNDLRVHGNVVHDTRGHAIFLEDGTEVRNDIVGNLVGLVRPAWSLLLVDQSPAAYWIVNPDNRVVDNVAAGSSPSLLQASDA
;
A
#
# COMPACT_ATOMS: atom_id res chain seq x y z
N PRO A 1 -8.24 -8.10 -0.52
CA PRO A 1 -7.63 -6.87 0.06
C PRO A 1 -7.64 -6.99 1.59
N ILE A 2 -6.60 -6.50 2.27
CA ILE A 2 -6.54 -6.40 3.72
C ILE A 2 -6.70 -4.93 4.10
N HIS A 3 -7.62 -4.61 5.01
CA HIS A 3 -7.92 -3.23 5.39
C HIS A 3 -8.09 -3.14 6.91
N PHE A 4 -7.15 -2.48 7.57
CA PHE A 4 -7.31 -2.06 8.96
C PHE A 4 -7.96 -0.67 8.96
N HIS A 5 -9.16 -0.58 9.51
CA HIS A 5 -10.01 0.60 9.36
C HIS A 5 -10.41 1.16 10.73
N MET A 6 -9.86 2.32 11.07
CA MET A 6 -10.22 3.15 12.23
C MET A 6 -10.22 2.42 13.58
N VAL A 7 -9.35 1.41 13.76
CA VAL A 7 -9.23 0.66 15.02
C VAL A 7 -8.39 1.44 16.06
N GLY A 8 -7.58 2.40 15.63
CA GLY A 8 -6.62 3.10 16.48
C GLY A 8 -5.32 2.31 16.64
N SER A 9 -4.80 2.21 17.86
CA SER A 9 -3.51 1.56 18.14
C SER A 9 -3.65 0.03 18.21
N VAL A 10 -2.82 -0.69 17.45
CA VAL A 10 -2.87 -2.14 17.31
C VAL A 10 -1.50 -2.81 17.43
N PRO A 11 -0.77 -2.64 18.55
CA PRO A 11 0.63 -3.06 18.71
C PRO A 11 0.87 -4.59 18.60
N TRP A 12 -0.20 -5.37 18.68
CA TRP A 12 -0.17 -6.84 18.59
C TRP A 12 -0.73 -7.38 17.27
N SER A 13 -1.25 -6.51 16.41
CA SER A 13 -1.77 -6.89 15.10
C SER A 13 -0.68 -6.80 14.04
N TYR A 14 -0.80 -7.63 13.01
CA TYR A 14 0.17 -7.66 11.93
C TYR A 14 -0.39 -8.24 10.63
N VAL A 15 0.25 -7.88 9.53
CA VAL A 15 0.26 -8.63 8.28
C VAL A 15 1.71 -9.01 8.04
N LYS A 16 2.04 -10.30 8.19
CA LYS A 16 3.45 -10.73 8.19
C LYS A 16 3.66 -11.99 7.39
N ASN A 17 4.68 -11.98 6.53
CA ASN A 17 5.11 -13.11 5.71
C ASN A 17 3.97 -13.69 4.85
N CYS A 18 3.07 -12.84 4.37
CA CYS A 18 1.98 -13.22 3.49
C CYS A 18 2.32 -12.93 2.02
N THR A 19 1.68 -13.67 1.11
CA THR A 19 1.59 -13.29 -0.31
C THR A 19 0.18 -12.76 -0.57
N VAL A 20 0.09 -11.59 -1.19
CA VAL A 20 -1.19 -10.94 -1.53
C VAL A 20 -1.16 -10.58 -3.01
N HIS A 21 -2.04 -11.18 -3.81
CA HIS A 21 -1.91 -11.05 -5.26
C HIS A 21 -3.19 -11.21 -6.06
N HIS A 22 -3.16 -10.75 -7.32
CA HIS A 22 -4.30 -10.70 -8.25
C HIS A 22 -5.52 -10.00 -7.65
N LEU A 23 -5.35 -8.75 -7.27
CA LEU A 23 -6.38 -7.99 -6.58
C LEU A 23 -7.02 -6.95 -7.49
N PHE A 24 -8.35 -6.82 -7.36
CA PHE A 24 -9.14 -5.75 -7.98
C PHE A 24 -9.28 -4.49 -7.10
N ASN A 25 -8.48 -4.39 -6.03
CA ASN A 25 -8.44 -3.28 -5.08
C ASN A 25 -7.03 -3.24 -4.44
N ARG A 26 -6.75 -2.26 -3.56
CA ARG A 26 -5.49 -2.10 -2.82
C ARG A 26 -5.09 -3.38 -2.09
N ALA A 27 -3.79 -3.59 -1.87
CA ALA A 27 -3.31 -4.79 -1.21
C ALA A 27 -3.48 -4.73 0.30
N ILE A 28 -2.85 -3.74 0.94
CA ILE A 28 -2.89 -3.52 2.39
C ILE A 28 -3.18 -2.03 2.63
N ALA A 29 -4.37 -1.74 3.13
CA ALA A 29 -4.79 -0.40 3.52
C ALA A 29 -4.72 -0.24 5.05
N VAL A 30 -4.11 0.85 5.49
CA VAL A 30 -3.98 1.27 6.89
C VAL A 30 -4.66 2.63 6.98
N HIS A 31 -5.85 2.67 7.56
CA HIS A 31 -6.67 3.87 7.66
C HIS A 31 -6.98 4.15 9.13
N GLY A 32 -6.50 5.26 9.67
CA GLY A 32 -6.75 5.66 11.07
C GLY A 32 -6.20 4.66 12.08
N VAL A 33 -5.06 4.05 11.77
CA VAL A 33 -4.46 2.93 12.51
C VAL A 33 -2.99 3.23 12.82
N ASN A 34 -2.58 2.86 14.04
CA ASN A 34 -1.25 3.12 14.58
C ASN A 34 -0.62 1.84 15.13
N ASP A 35 0.71 1.82 15.21
CA ASP A 35 1.49 0.73 15.84
C ASP A 35 1.31 -0.65 15.14
N LEU A 36 0.81 -0.68 13.89
CA LEU A 36 0.62 -1.90 13.09
C LEU A 36 1.94 -2.38 12.48
N ARG A 37 2.13 -3.69 12.39
CA ARG A 37 3.28 -4.31 11.70
C ARG A 37 2.88 -4.90 10.35
N VAL A 38 3.42 -4.34 9.27
CA VAL A 38 3.28 -4.84 7.89
C VAL A 38 4.66 -5.30 7.40
N HIS A 39 5.01 -6.57 7.64
CA HIS A 39 6.38 -7.06 7.55
C HIS A 39 6.55 -8.21 6.56
N GLY A 40 7.58 -8.15 5.71
CA GLY A 40 8.03 -9.32 4.94
C GLY A 40 7.00 -9.87 3.96
N ASN A 41 6.03 -9.04 3.52
CA ASN A 41 4.98 -9.48 2.62
C ASN A 41 5.41 -9.36 1.17
N VAL A 42 4.88 -10.23 0.30
CA VAL A 42 5.00 -10.13 -1.14
C VAL A 42 3.66 -9.72 -1.73
N VAL A 43 3.62 -8.59 -2.43
CA VAL A 43 2.45 -8.07 -3.13
C VAL A 43 2.69 -8.12 -4.63
N HIS A 44 1.77 -8.73 -5.40
CA HIS A 44 1.90 -8.78 -6.85
C HIS A 44 0.56 -8.58 -7.59
N ASP A 45 0.56 -7.88 -8.72
CA ASP A 45 -0.63 -7.67 -9.59
C ASP A 45 -1.86 -7.16 -8.80
N THR A 46 -1.72 -5.96 -8.27
CA THR A 46 -2.77 -5.27 -7.50
C THR A 46 -3.26 -4.05 -8.24
N ARG A 47 -4.52 -3.65 -8.04
CA ARG A 47 -5.08 -2.41 -8.57
C ARG A 47 -5.21 -1.34 -7.48
N GLY A 48 -4.96 -0.07 -7.82
CA GLY A 48 -4.84 1.02 -6.85
C GLY A 48 -3.52 0.94 -6.07
N HIS A 49 -3.33 1.81 -5.08
CA HIS A 49 -2.13 1.77 -4.24
C HIS A 49 -1.95 0.38 -3.59
N ALA A 50 -0.71 -0.12 -3.51
CA ALA A 50 -0.46 -1.44 -2.93
C ALA A 50 -0.47 -1.41 -1.39
N ILE A 51 0.54 -0.80 -0.76
CA ILE A 51 0.55 -0.52 0.68
C ILE A 51 0.21 0.96 0.88
N PHE A 52 -0.92 1.24 1.52
CA PHE A 52 -1.57 2.56 1.48
C PHE A 52 -1.92 3.05 2.89
N LEU A 53 -1.37 4.19 3.29
CA LEU A 53 -1.79 4.95 4.47
C LEU A 53 -2.74 6.07 4.01
N GLU A 54 -3.94 6.15 4.56
CA GLU A 54 -5.02 6.92 3.95
C GLU A 54 -4.95 8.42 4.24
N ASP A 55 -4.95 8.81 5.51
CA ASP A 55 -5.26 10.20 5.91
C ASP A 55 -4.07 11.00 6.43
N GLY A 56 -2.95 10.34 6.71
CA GLY A 56 -1.79 10.98 7.33
C GLY A 56 -1.91 11.10 8.85
N THR A 57 -2.93 10.50 9.46
CA THR A 57 -3.05 10.38 10.92
C THR A 57 -2.44 9.08 11.44
N GLU A 58 -2.12 8.14 10.55
CA GLU A 58 -1.48 6.87 10.83
C GLU A 58 -0.02 7.08 11.22
N VAL A 59 0.35 6.68 12.43
CA VAL A 59 1.69 6.85 13.01
C VAL A 59 2.22 5.57 13.65
N ARG A 60 3.54 5.49 13.76
CA ARG A 60 4.32 4.39 14.36
C ARG A 60 4.01 3.03 13.76
N ASN A 61 3.54 2.98 12.51
CA ASN A 61 3.39 1.71 11.81
C ASN A 61 4.76 1.29 11.26
N ASP A 62 5.07 0.01 11.40
CA ASP A 62 6.26 -0.60 10.85
C ASP A 62 5.92 -1.22 9.49
N ILE A 63 6.43 -0.65 8.42
CA ILE A 63 6.28 -1.12 7.04
C ILE A 63 7.67 -1.55 6.60
N VAL A 64 8.00 -2.82 6.82
CA VAL A 64 9.40 -3.28 6.77
C VAL A 64 9.58 -4.53 5.91
N GLY A 65 10.56 -4.51 5.02
CA GLY A 65 10.99 -5.71 4.29
C GLY A 65 9.95 -6.26 3.32
N ASN A 66 8.98 -5.46 2.87
CA ASN A 66 7.98 -5.92 1.92
C ASN A 66 8.52 -5.82 0.50
N LEU A 67 8.07 -6.73 -0.38
CA LEU A 67 8.30 -6.67 -1.83
C LEU A 67 6.96 -6.39 -2.52
N VAL A 68 6.89 -5.32 -3.31
CA VAL A 68 5.72 -4.97 -4.11
C VAL A 68 6.10 -4.94 -5.59
N GLY A 69 5.39 -5.70 -6.43
CA GLY A 69 5.57 -5.72 -7.87
C GLY A 69 4.25 -5.62 -8.63
N LEU A 70 4.29 -5.00 -9.82
CA LEU A 70 3.13 -4.83 -10.71
C LEU A 70 1.90 -4.22 -10.01
N VAL A 71 1.91 -2.90 -9.86
CA VAL A 71 0.76 -2.12 -9.37
C VAL A 71 0.08 -1.43 -10.54
N ARG A 72 -1.24 -1.55 -10.66
CA ARG A 72 -2.04 -1.06 -11.80
C ARG A 72 -3.05 0.00 -11.38
N PRO A 73 -3.46 0.93 -12.25
CA PRO A 73 -4.46 1.93 -11.91
C PRO A 73 -5.80 1.31 -11.55
N ALA A 74 -6.54 1.99 -10.68
CA ALA A 74 -7.95 1.71 -10.42
C ALA A 74 -8.78 2.97 -10.61
N TRP A 75 -9.86 2.87 -11.38
CA TRP A 75 -10.79 3.97 -11.65
C TRP A 75 -12.02 3.99 -10.74
N SER A 76 -12.19 2.95 -9.93
CA SER A 76 -13.32 2.78 -9.00
C SER A 76 -12.95 3.10 -7.55
N LEU A 77 -11.75 3.62 -7.30
CA LEU A 77 -11.22 3.97 -5.97
C LEU A 77 -11.01 5.49 -5.86
N LEU A 78 -10.10 5.95 -4.99
CA LEU A 78 -9.79 7.37 -4.86
C LEU A 78 -9.10 7.87 -6.13
N LEU A 79 -9.16 9.18 -6.37
CA LEU A 79 -8.52 9.79 -7.55
C LEU A 79 -7.02 9.46 -7.63
N VAL A 80 -6.35 9.38 -6.49
CA VAL A 80 -4.92 9.04 -6.39
C VAL A 80 -4.59 7.61 -6.83
N ASP A 81 -5.55 6.68 -6.78
CA ASP A 81 -5.38 5.30 -7.25
C ASP A 81 -5.31 5.18 -8.79
N GLN A 82 -5.61 6.26 -9.52
CA GLN A 82 -5.41 6.33 -10.97
C GLN A 82 -3.93 6.51 -11.34
N SER A 83 -3.13 7.01 -10.40
CA SER A 83 -1.67 7.13 -10.44
C SER A 83 -1.06 6.36 -9.26
N PRO A 84 -1.18 5.03 -9.26
CA PRO A 84 -0.93 4.26 -8.05
C PRO A 84 0.56 4.19 -7.71
N ALA A 85 0.83 3.94 -6.44
CA ALA A 85 2.16 3.76 -5.89
C ALA A 85 2.26 2.38 -5.22
N ALA A 86 3.46 1.81 -5.23
CA ALA A 86 3.77 0.61 -4.45
C ALA A 86 3.62 0.87 -2.94
N TYR A 87 4.07 2.04 -2.50
CA TYR A 87 3.96 2.50 -1.12
C TYR A 87 3.44 3.94 -1.17
N TRP A 88 2.24 4.15 -0.66
CA TRP A 88 1.64 5.47 -0.51
C TRP A 88 1.70 5.85 0.97
N ILE A 89 2.71 6.65 1.31
CA ILE A 89 3.04 7.04 2.68
C ILE A 89 2.84 8.53 2.82
N VAL A 90 1.89 8.93 3.65
CA VAL A 90 1.45 10.33 3.82
C VAL A 90 1.82 10.93 5.18
N ASN A 91 2.40 10.13 6.08
CA ASN A 91 2.93 10.59 7.36
C ASN A 91 4.35 10.03 7.59
N PRO A 92 5.35 10.91 7.85
CA PRO A 92 6.74 10.49 8.06
C PRO A 92 7.01 9.84 9.42
N ASP A 93 6.11 9.95 10.40
CA ASP A 93 6.19 9.22 11.67
C ASP A 93 5.75 7.76 11.49
N ASN A 94 6.31 7.08 10.50
CA ASN A 94 6.17 5.66 10.27
C ASN A 94 7.53 5.09 9.87
N ARG A 95 7.81 3.85 10.27
CA ARG A 95 9.07 3.21 9.94
C ARG A 95 8.94 2.49 8.60
N VAL A 96 9.50 3.08 7.55
CA VAL A 96 9.50 2.53 6.19
C VAL A 96 10.91 2.10 5.81
N VAL A 97 11.25 0.82 5.98
CA VAL A 97 12.63 0.33 5.91
C VAL A 97 12.74 -0.96 5.09
N ASP A 98 13.80 -1.08 4.29
CA ASP A 98 14.15 -2.28 3.50
C ASP A 98 13.04 -2.81 2.58
N ASN A 99 12.15 -1.93 2.14
CA ASN A 99 11.09 -2.27 1.19
C ASN A 99 11.61 -2.22 -0.25
N VAL A 100 11.09 -3.09 -1.11
CA VAL A 100 11.43 -3.16 -2.53
C VAL A 100 10.19 -2.88 -3.37
N ALA A 101 10.29 -1.90 -4.27
CA ALA A 101 9.26 -1.61 -5.28
C ALA A 101 9.78 -1.99 -6.68
N ALA A 102 9.11 -2.93 -7.34
CA ALA A 102 9.50 -3.49 -8.64
C ALA A 102 8.37 -3.38 -9.66
N GLY A 103 7.90 -2.15 -9.92
CA GLY A 103 6.96 -1.82 -10.98
C GLY A 103 5.61 -1.32 -10.47
N SER A 104 5.33 -0.06 -10.75
CA SER A 104 3.99 0.53 -10.73
C SER A 104 3.70 1.09 -12.12
N SER A 105 2.46 0.99 -12.59
CA SER A 105 2.05 1.65 -13.82
C SER A 105 2.36 3.14 -13.70
N PRO A 106 3.07 3.74 -14.67
CA PRO A 106 3.28 5.18 -14.65
C PRO A 106 1.91 5.86 -14.66
N SER A 107 1.75 6.87 -13.79
CA SER A 107 0.66 7.84 -13.89
C SER A 107 0.53 8.25 -15.36
N LEU A 108 -0.70 8.29 -15.88
CA LEU A 108 -1.05 8.54 -17.28
C LEU A 108 -0.34 9.79 -17.88
N LEU A 109 0.90 9.59 -18.31
CA LEU A 109 1.48 10.02 -19.58
C LEU A 109 1.82 8.73 -20.32
N GLN A 110 0.79 7.93 -20.62
CA GLN A 110 0.80 7.22 -21.88
C GLN A 110 0.31 8.22 -22.90
N ALA A 111 1.28 8.91 -23.48
CA ALA A 111 1.10 9.74 -24.65
C ALA A 111 0.29 8.97 -25.70
N SER A 112 -0.56 9.72 -26.39
CA SER A 112 -0.98 9.45 -27.76
C SER A 112 0.18 8.88 -28.57
N ASP A 113 0.19 7.57 -28.77
CA ASP A 113 0.88 6.88 -29.86
C ASP A 113 0.08 5.60 -30.15
N ALA A 114 -1.06 5.81 -30.80
CA ALA A 114 -1.76 4.88 -31.66
C ALA A 114 -2.29 5.68 -32.86
#